data_AF-A0A1I8FRS0-F1
#
_entry.id   AF-A0A1I8FRS0-F1
#
_cell.length_a   1.000
_cell.length_b   1.000
_cell.length_c   1.000
_cell.angle_alpha   90.00
_cell.angle_beta   90.00
_cell.angle_gamma   90.00
#
_symmetry.space_group_name_H-M   'P 1'
#
loop_
_entity.id
_entity.type
_entity.pdbx_description
1 polymer ?
#
loop_
_entity_poly.entity_id
_entity_poly.type
_entity_poly.pdbx_seq_one_letter_code
_entity_poly.pdbx_strand_id
1 'polypeptide(L)'
;VRHQSSAPPVAFWLPRPCKSNKSSQRCAFLHYCADGCSSSAFCGHTSVPAAHLDLCRELTPAQDGGRLQHSGSRGAGVRWPYNYALYVSAYDTVRCGGPDSQTLGYSAHCQLDGLTDRPLAGYINLCRRRSDRGRSTSSSRFLVDPAEAQYTARHELLHALGVTATLFAFMRQDNGVPRTPRNPATNMPALGLIEDDGVTLYQWGNDTVIQTKEPWRSARGVYNLTRHYVVTPRLVSLVRAHFNCPKMPGLPLENQGKLGSALTHWEKRLLESELMTAAYTGSSVVSEFTLAFLEDTGW
;
A
#
# COMPACT_ATOMS: atom_id res chain seq x y z
N VAL A 1 -10.39 -0.36 -25.06
CA VAL A 1 -10.73 1.07 -25.26
C VAL A 1 -10.36 1.80 -23.99
N ARG A 2 -9.25 2.55 -23.99
CA ARG A 2 -8.78 3.31 -22.81
C ARG A 2 -9.76 4.44 -22.54
N HIS A 3 -10.49 4.39 -21.43
CA HIS A 3 -11.20 5.58 -20.94
C HIS A 3 -10.19 6.55 -20.32
N GLN A 4 -9.53 7.33 -21.18
CA GLN A 4 -8.95 8.62 -20.81
C GLN A 4 -9.83 9.69 -21.45
N SER A 5 -10.86 10.13 -20.74
CA SER A 5 -11.68 11.28 -21.16
C SER A 5 -11.68 12.43 -20.14
N SER A 6 -10.64 12.52 -19.32
CA SER A 6 -10.29 13.76 -18.63
C SER A 6 -8.80 14.00 -18.87
N ALA A 7 -8.46 15.23 -19.26
CA ALA A 7 -7.06 15.66 -19.24
C ALA A 7 -6.49 15.34 -17.85
N PRO A 8 -5.24 14.85 -17.74
CA PRO A 8 -4.66 14.54 -16.44
C PRO A 8 -4.76 15.80 -15.56
N PRO A 9 -5.12 15.66 -14.27
CA PRO A 9 -5.22 16.81 -13.39
C PRO A 9 -3.89 17.58 -13.42
N VAL A 10 -3.98 18.90 -13.59
CA VAL A 10 -2.82 19.79 -13.71
C VAL A 10 -1.91 19.69 -12.48
N ALA A 11 -2.49 19.35 -11.32
CA ALA A 11 -1.80 19.00 -10.10
C ALA A 11 -2.71 18.19 -9.16
N PHE A 12 -2.12 17.52 -8.17
CA PHE A 12 -2.85 17.00 -7.01
C PHE A 12 -2.31 17.59 -5.70
N TRP A 13 -3.13 17.54 -4.65
CA TRP A 13 -2.80 18.08 -3.33
C TRP A 13 -3.12 17.04 -2.25
N LEU A 14 -2.30 17.02 -1.20
CA LEU A 14 -2.54 16.18 -0.04
C LEU A 14 -3.43 16.96 0.96
N PRO A 15 -4.52 16.37 1.47
CA PRO A 15 -5.36 17.03 2.46
C PRO A 15 -4.59 17.28 3.76
N ARG A 16 -4.91 18.37 4.43
CA ARG A 16 -4.37 18.64 5.77
C ARG A 16 -5.05 17.73 6.79
N PRO A 17 -4.31 17.10 7.71
CA PRO A 17 -4.91 16.31 8.77
C PRO A 17 -5.65 17.22 9.75
N CYS A 18 -6.69 16.70 10.37
CA CYS A 18 -7.44 17.41 11.41
C CYS A 18 -6.64 17.50 12.70
N LYS A 19 -6.85 18.57 13.50
CA LYS A 19 -6.19 18.69 14.82
C LYS A 19 -6.63 17.60 15.80
N SER A 20 -7.88 17.17 15.68
CA SER A 20 -8.46 16.07 16.44
C SER A 20 -8.90 14.97 15.46
N ASN A 21 -9.10 13.75 15.96
CA ASN A 21 -9.68 12.65 15.17
C ASN A 21 -11.16 12.87 14.83
N LYS A 22 -11.74 14.04 15.15
CA LYS A 22 -13.12 14.40 14.81
C LYS A 22 -13.17 14.98 13.41
N SER A 23 -13.61 14.15 12.48
CA SER A 23 -13.84 14.56 11.10
C SER A 23 -15.19 14.08 10.59
N SER A 24 -15.66 14.72 9.53
CA SER A 24 -16.86 14.32 8.81
C SER A 24 -16.54 14.22 7.32
N GLN A 25 -16.97 13.13 6.70
CA GLN A 25 -16.93 12.97 5.25
C GLN A 25 -18.27 13.47 4.69
N ARG A 26 -18.25 14.60 3.99
CA ARG A 26 -19.43 15.18 3.33
C ARG A 26 -19.15 15.28 1.84
N CYS A 27 -20.02 14.65 1.03
CA CYS A 27 -19.76 14.28 -0.36
C CYS A 27 -18.57 13.32 -0.42
N ALA A 28 -18.80 12.07 -0.84
CA ALA A 28 -17.93 10.88 -0.81
C ALA A 28 -16.38 11.01 -0.91
N PHE A 29 -15.81 12.16 -1.25
CA PHE A 29 -14.39 12.40 -1.50
C PHE A 29 -13.76 13.52 -0.65
N LEU A 30 -14.56 14.32 0.07
CA LEU A 30 -14.06 15.48 0.81
C LEU A 30 -14.13 15.27 2.32
N HIS A 31 -12.98 15.46 2.96
CA HIS A 31 -12.80 15.35 4.40
C HIS A 31 -12.83 16.75 5.03
N TYR A 32 -13.65 16.92 6.06
CA TYR A 32 -13.79 18.18 6.80
C TYR A 32 -13.45 17.98 8.28
N CYS A 33 -12.68 18.90 8.84
CA CYS A 33 -12.25 18.90 10.23
C CYS A 33 -13.21 19.70 11.10
N ALA A 34 -13.62 19.15 12.26
CA ALA A 34 -14.49 19.87 13.18
C ALA A 34 -13.76 20.99 13.95
N ASP A 35 -12.49 20.74 14.32
CA ASP A 35 -11.69 21.63 15.17
C ASP A 35 -10.54 22.32 14.40
N GLY A 36 -10.70 22.44 13.09
CA GLY A 36 -9.66 22.94 12.18
C GLY A 36 -8.56 21.91 11.84
N CYS A 37 -7.67 22.30 10.93
CA CYS A 37 -6.57 21.45 10.47
C CYS A 37 -5.27 21.71 11.23
N SER A 38 -4.43 20.68 11.29
CA SER A 38 -3.05 20.79 11.77
C SER A 38 -2.22 21.69 10.84
N SER A 39 -1.29 22.42 11.44
CA SER A 39 -0.29 23.20 10.70
C SER A 39 0.76 22.31 10.04
N SER A 40 0.98 21.11 10.58
CA SER A 40 1.90 20.09 10.06
C SER A 40 1.14 18.87 9.54
N ALA A 41 1.65 18.30 8.45
CA ALA A 41 1.18 17.06 7.87
C ALA A 41 2.38 16.14 7.62
N PHE A 42 2.15 14.84 7.71
CA PHE A 42 3.19 13.82 7.57
C PHE A 42 2.73 12.71 6.65
N CYS A 43 3.64 12.19 5.84
CA CYS A 43 3.50 10.95 5.10
C CYS A 43 4.61 10.02 5.59
N GLY A 44 4.23 9.02 6.39
CA GLY A 44 5.19 8.26 7.19
C GLY A 44 5.90 9.15 8.20
N HIS A 45 7.23 9.17 8.14
CA HIS A 45 8.06 9.98 9.05
C HIS A 45 8.49 11.33 8.46
N THR A 46 8.09 11.62 7.22
CA THR A 46 8.49 12.85 6.53
C THR A 46 7.39 13.89 6.61
N SER A 47 7.76 15.13 6.92
CA SER A 47 6.83 16.25 6.83
C SER A 47 6.48 16.54 5.37
N VAL A 48 5.18 16.64 5.08
CA VAL A 48 4.69 17.00 3.75
C VAL A 48 4.93 18.50 3.53
N PRO A 49 5.65 18.91 2.47
CA PRO A 49 5.88 20.31 2.16
C PRO A 49 4.58 21.10 2.04
N ALA A 50 4.56 22.33 2.55
CA ALA A 50 3.40 23.21 2.44
C ALA A 50 2.95 23.42 0.98
N ALA A 51 3.89 23.36 0.03
CA ALA A 51 3.60 23.43 -1.40
C ALA A 51 2.73 22.26 -1.91
N HIS A 52 2.78 21.08 -1.28
CA HIS A 52 1.98 19.92 -1.68
C HIS A 52 0.63 19.85 -0.98
N LEU A 53 0.42 20.65 0.08
CA LEU A 53 -0.79 20.61 0.89
C LEU A 53 -1.95 21.38 0.26
N ASP A 54 -3.14 20.83 0.43
CA ASP A 54 -4.39 21.51 0.11
C ASP A 54 -4.70 22.62 1.15
N LEU A 55 -5.71 23.43 0.87
CA LEU A 55 -6.31 24.30 1.88
C LEU A 55 -6.94 23.48 3.01
N CYS A 56 -7.15 24.10 4.17
CA CYS A 56 -7.87 23.45 5.26
C CYS A 56 -9.37 23.50 4.99
N ARG A 57 -10.06 22.36 5.17
CA ARG A 57 -11.52 22.25 5.07
C ARG A 57 -12.11 22.00 6.45
N GLU A 58 -13.02 22.86 6.87
CA GLU A 58 -13.60 22.86 8.21
C GLU A 58 -15.12 22.77 8.15
N LEU A 59 -15.72 22.09 9.14
CA LEU A 59 -17.15 22.04 9.35
C LEU A 59 -17.46 22.62 10.73
N THR A 60 -18.16 23.76 10.78
CA THR A 60 -18.52 24.36 12.08
C THR A 60 -19.48 23.45 12.85
N PRO A 61 -19.49 23.53 14.19
CA PRO A 61 -20.43 22.78 15.01
C PRO A 61 -21.89 22.94 14.55
N ALA A 62 -22.70 21.90 14.71
CA ALA A 62 -24.12 21.92 14.34
C ALA A 62 -24.91 23.01 15.09
N GLN A 63 -24.46 23.37 16.29
CA GLN A 63 -25.01 24.45 17.11
C GLN A 63 -24.84 25.83 16.44
N ASP A 64 -23.82 25.98 15.59
CA ASP A 64 -23.51 27.20 14.83
C ASP A 64 -24.02 27.13 13.36
N GLY A 65 -24.99 26.25 13.09
CA GLY A 65 -25.60 26.10 11.75
C GLY A 65 -24.82 25.22 10.77
N GLY A 66 -23.76 24.52 11.20
CA GLY A 66 -23.13 23.43 10.43
C GLY A 66 -22.58 23.85 9.05
N ARG A 67 -21.84 24.97 9.01
CA ARG A 67 -21.37 25.62 7.78
C ARG A 67 -20.00 25.10 7.37
N LEU A 68 -19.81 24.90 6.07
CA LEU A 68 -18.51 24.56 5.50
C LEU A 68 -17.64 25.82 5.40
N GLN A 69 -16.40 25.73 5.87
CA GLN A 69 -15.43 26.82 5.82
C GLN A 69 -14.10 26.33 5.28
N HIS A 70 -13.34 27.26 4.69
CA HIS A 70 -11.98 27.01 4.21
C HIS A 70 -11.03 28.00 4.87
N SER A 71 -9.85 27.52 5.27
CA SER A 71 -8.80 28.35 5.87
C SER A 71 -7.41 27.99 5.35
N GLY A 72 -6.46 28.90 5.55
CA GLY A 72 -5.09 28.77 5.06
C GLY A 72 -4.95 28.94 3.55
N SER A 73 -3.71 28.89 3.07
CA SER A 73 -3.40 28.93 1.65
C SER A 73 -3.23 27.52 1.08
N ARG A 74 -3.74 27.33 -0.14
CA ARG A 74 -3.48 26.14 -0.94
C ARG A 74 -2.07 26.21 -1.52
N GLY A 75 -1.30 25.13 -1.39
CA GLY A 75 0.02 25.03 -2.01
C GLY A 75 -0.03 24.97 -3.54
N ALA A 76 1.14 24.97 -4.18
CA ALA A 76 1.24 24.84 -5.64
C ALA A 76 0.75 23.49 -6.19
N GLY A 77 0.63 22.49 -5.32
CA GLY A 77 0.31 21.10 -5.65
C GLY A 77 1.51 20.36 -6.23
N VAL A 78 1.42 19.04 -6.27
CA VAL A 78 2.33 18.21 -7.07
C VAL A 78 1.86 18.31 -8.51
N ARG A 79 2.61 19.06 -9.33
CA ARG A 79 2.20 19.43 -10.69
C ARG A 79 2.51 18.36 -11.71
N TRP A 80 1.70 18.30 -12.76
CA TRP A 80 1.99 17.52 -13.97
C TRP A 80 3.39 17.88 -14.52
N PRO A 81 4.17 16.90 -15.04
CA PRO A 81 3.82 15.51 -15.37
C PRO A 81 3.87 14.51 -14.21
N TYR A 82 4.08 14.96 -12.97
CA TYR A 82 4.14 14.06 -11.81
C TYR A 82 2.73 13.65 -11.36
N ASN A 83 2.50 12.34 -11.22
CA ASN A 83 1.21 11.74 -10.82
C ASN A 83 1.31 10.91 -9.53
N TYR A 84 2.46 10.98 -8.85
CA TYR A 84 2.73 10.30 -7.58
C TYR A 84 3.80 11.08 -6.80
N ALA A 85 3.67 11.14 -5.47
CA ALA A 85 4.67 11.73 -4.58
C ALA A 85 5.21 10.68 -3.61
N LEU A 86 6.52 10.45 -3.64
CA LEU A 86 7.21 9.54 -2.73
C LEU A 86 8.00 10.34 -1.69
N TYR A 87 7.69 10.13 -0.41
CA TYR A 87 8.40 10.76 0.70
C TYR A 87 9.39 9.77 1.32
N VAL A 88 10.67 10.06 1.21
CA VAL A 88 11.72 9.13 1.65
C VAL A 88 12.37 9.66 2.92
N SER A 89 12.50 8.80 3.93
CA SER A 89 13.18 9.07 5.18
C SER A 89 14.16 7.97 5.57
N ALA A 90 15.04 8.29 6.52
CA ALA A 90 15.93 7.32 7.13
C ALA A 90 15.97 7.52 8.65
N TYR A 91 14.92 7.06 9.33
CA TYR A 91 14.81 7.12 10.79
C TYR A 91 14.87 5.72 11.40
N ASP A 92 15.53 5.61 12.55
CA ASP A 92 15.48 4.41 13.38
C ASP A 92 14.23 4.44 14.23
N THR A 93 13.27 3.59 13.88
CA THR A 93 11.98 3.49 14.55
C THR A 93 11.81 2.14 15.22
N VAL A 94 10.75 1.99 16.02
CA VAL A 94 10.42 0.69 16.63
C VAL A 94 10.23 -0.41 15.58
N ARG A 95 9.78 -0.08 14.36
CA ARG A 95 9.65 -1.04 13.25
C ARG A 95 11.01 -1.48 12.67
N CYS A 96 12.01 -0.60 12.73
CA CYS A 96 13.38 -0.98 12.43
C CYS A 96 13.93 -1.99 13.45
N GLY A 97 13.35 -2.02 14.66
CA GLY A 97 13.59 -3.01 15.70
C GLY A 97 14.96 -2.88 16.39
N GLY A 98 15.29 -3.88 17.22
CA GLY A 98 16.58 -4.01 17.90
C GLY A 98 17.65 -4.75 17.07
N PRO A 99 18.78 -5.15 17.67
CA PRO A 99 19.92 -5.77 16.98
C PRO A 99 19.59 -6.99 16.10
N ASP A 100 18.53 -7.74 16.43
CA ASP A 100 18.10 -8.95 15.72
C ASP A 100 17.01 -8.72 14.66
N SER A 101 16.60 -7.47 14.47
CA SER A 101 15.58 -7.12 13.49
C SER A 101 16.12 -7.22 12.06
N GLN A 102 15.37 -7.93 11.21
CA GLN A 102 15.71 -8.06 9.79
C GLN A 102 15.08 -6.96 8.93
N THR A 103 14.27 -6.07 9.50
CA THR A 103 13.64 -4.96 8.77
C THR A 103 14.70 -4.00 8.22
N LEU A 104 14.73 -3.89 6.90
CA LEU A 104 15.62 -2.97 6.17
C LEU A 104 14.99 -1.61 5.90
N GLY A 105 13.69 -1.64 5.68
CA GLY A 105 12.85 -0.51 5.44
C GLY A 105 11.41 -0.95 5.56
N TYR A 106 10.53 0.02 5.46
CA TYR A 106 9.10 -0.21 5.35
C TYR A 106 8.48 0.98 4.65
N SER A 107 7.31 0.75 4.07
CA SER A 107 6.59 1.74 3.30
C SER A 107 5.09 1.52 3.40
N ALA A 108 4.36 2.54 2.97
CA ALA A 108 2.93 2.46 2.74
C ALA A 108 2.50 3.63 1.85
N HIS A 109 1.28 3.54 1.31
CA HIS A 109 0.57 4.71 0.82
C HIS A 109 0.15 5.60 2.01
N CYS A 110 0.04 6.89 1.77
CA CYS A 110 -0.51 7.86 2.74
C CYS A 110 -1.66 8.68 2.16
N GLN A 111 -1.81 8.70 0.83
CA GLN A 111 -2.94 9.35 0.19
C GLN A 111 -3.41 8.53 -1.02
N LEU A 112 -4.71 8.29 -1.10
CA LEU A 112 -5.38 7.76 -2.27
C LEU A 112 -6.13 8.87 -3.01
N ASP A 113 -6.32 8.72 -4.30
CA ASP A 113 -7.25 9.51 -5.08
C ASP A 113 -8.68 9.18 -4.66
N GLY A 114 -9.49 10.21 -4.39
CA GLY A 114 -10.86 9.98 -3.92
C GLY A 114 -11.74 9.27 -4.95
N LEU A 115 -11.51 9.48 -6.25
CA LEU A 115 -12.37 8.97 -7.31
C LEU A 115 -11.94 7.58 -7.77
N THR A 116 -10.63 7.35 -7.90
CA THR A 116 -10.06 6.13 -8.48
C THR A 116 -9.44 5.19 -7.46
N ASP A 117 -9.31 5.62 -6.20
CA ASP A 117 -8.59 4.91 -5.13
C ASP A 117 -7.11 4.64 -5.42
N ARG A 118 -6.57 5.25 -6.48
CA ARG A 118 -5.17 5.13 -6.84
C ARG A 118 -4.27 5.77 -5.79
N PRO A 119 -3.19 5.12 -5.34
CA PRO A 119 -2.17 5.78 -4.53
C PRO A 119 -1.62 7.03 -5.25
N LEU A 120 -1.78 8.20 -4.63
CA LEU A 120 -1.22 9.47 -5.09
C LEU A 120 0.05 9.86 -4.32
N ALA A 121 0.17 9.37 -3.09
CA ALA A 121 1.37 9.55 -2.31
C ALA A 121 1.62 8.37 -1.38
N GLY A 122 2.90 8.11 -1.15
CA GLY A 122 3.36 7.12 -0.19
C GLY A 122 4.73 7.50 0.35
N TYR A 123 5.22 6.69 1.28
CA TYR A 123 6.50 6.92 1.91
C TYR A 123 7.33 5.65 1.96
N ILE A 124 8.65 5.82 2.01
CA ILE A 124 9.60 4.77 2.36
C ILE A 124 10.44 5.29 3.52
N ASN A 125 10.55 4.50 4.58
CA ASN A 125 11.53 4.71 5.62
C ASN A 125 12.60 3.62 5.55
N LEU A 126 13.85 4.01 5.34
CA LEU A 126 15.00 3.11 5.38
C LEU A 126 15.59 3.09 6.79
N CYS A 127 15.78 1.90 7.35
CA CYS A 127 16.33 1.72 8.69
C CYS A 127 17.85 1.93 8.67
N ARG A 128 18.40 2.73 9.60
CA ARG A 128 19.83 3.01 9.65
C ARG A 128 20.52 1.89 10.44
N ARG A 129 20.80 0.77 9.79
CA ARG A 129 21.52 -0.32 10.47
C ARG A 129 22.93 0.08 10.92
N ARG A 130 23.30 -0.35 12.13
CA ARG A 130 24.66 -0.80 12.45
C ARG A 130 24.78 -2.24 11.96
N SER A 131 25.55 -2.48 10.90
CA SER A 131 25.88 -3.85 10.50
C SER A 131 27.01 -4.36 11.38
N ASP A 132 26.66 -4.81 12.58
CA ASP A 132 27.58 -5.55 13.44
C ASP A 132 27.29 -7.05 13.33
N ARG A 133 27.07 -7.56 12.11
CA ARG A 133 27.26 -8.99 11.81
C ARG A 133 28.76 -9.29 11.86
N GLY A 134 29.34 -9.25 13.07
CA GLY A 134 30.63 -9.86 13.41
C GLY A 134 31.91 -9.19 12.89
N ARG A 135 31.88 -7.98 12.29
CA ARG A 135 33.11 -7.28 11.91
C ARG A 135 33.21 -5.90 12.53
N SER A 136 33.67 -5.91 13.78
CA SER A 136 34.26 -4.76 14.46
C SER A 136 35.28 -4.06 13.54
N THR A 137 35.35 -2.73 13.68
CA THR A 137 36.34 -1.78 13.13
C THR A 137 36.01 -1.09 11.80
N SER A 138 34.97 -0.25 11.76
CA SER A 138 35.08 1.07 11.12
C SER A 138 33.84 1.95 11.35
N SER A 139 34.09 3.23 11.54
CA SER A 139 33.18 4.34 11.87
C SER A 139 32.19 4.73 10.76
N SER A 140 31.75 3.80 9.91
CA SER A 140 30.76 4.03 8.85
C SER A 140 29.32 3.84 9.36
N ARG A 141 28.52 4.92 9.31
CA ARG A 141 27.14 5.00 9.84
C ARG A 141 26.04 4.48 8.89
N PHE A 142 26.42 3.79 7.81
CA PHE A 142 25.52 3.14 6.86
C PHE A 142 26.27 1.92 6.27
N LEU A 143 26.04 0.72 6.80
CA LEU A 143 26.61 -0.51 6.27
C LEU A 143 25.47 -1.43 5.77
N VAL A 144 24.71 -0.95 4.79
CA VAL A 144 23.85 -1.81 3.97
C VAL A 144 24.56 -1.96 2.63
N ASP A 145 24.74 -3.20 2.17
CA ASP A 145 25.25 -3.48 0.82
C ASP A 145 24.42 -2.65 -0.18
N PRO A 146 25.03 -1.89 -1.11
CA PRO A 146 24.29 -1.15 -2.13
C PRO A 146 23.24 -2.00 -2.85
N ALA A 147 23.49 -3.30 -3.06
CA ALA A 147 22.52 -4.22 -3.64
C ALA A 147 21.30 -4.45 -2.72
N GLU A 148 21.53 -4.64 -1.42
CA GLU A 148 20.47 -4.81 -0.42
C GLU A 148 19.65 -3.52 -0.25
N ALA A 149 20.30 -2.35 -0.27
CA ALA A 149 19.60 -1.06 -0.23
C ALA A 149 18.76 -0.82 -1.50
N GLN A 150 19.28 -1.18 -2.68
CA GLN A 150 18.52 -1.09 -3.94
C GLN A 150 17.34 -2.07 -3.96
N TYR A 151 17.55 -3.30 -3.48
CA TYR A 151 16.48 -4.29 -3.30
C TYR A 151 15.35 -3.71 -2.43
N THR A 152 15.68 -3.27 -1.22
CA THR A 152 14.71 -2.69 -0.29
C THR A 152 14.00 -1.50 -0.90
N ALA A 153 14.73 -0.55 -1.49
CA ALA A 153 14.09 0.63 -2.08
C ALA A 153 13.08 0.27 -3.19
N ARG A 154 13.39 -0.72 -4.04
CA ARG A 154 12.48 -1.17 -5.10
C ARG A 154 11.28 -1.94 -4.55
N HIS A 155 11.51 -2.81 -3.57
CA HIS A 155 10.47 -3.58 -2.87
C HIS A 155 9.48 -2.65 -2.15
N GLU A 156 10.01 -1.73 -1.36
CA GLU A 156 9.21 -0.74 -0.61
C GLU A 156 8.51 0.26 -1.54
N LEU A 157 9.10 0.58 -2.69
CA LEU A 157 8.40 1.38 -3.69
C LEU A 157 7.11 0.69 -4.18
N LEU A 158 7.15 -0.63 -4.42
CA LEU A 158 5.98 -1.37 -4.89
C LEU A 158 4.88 -1.44 -3.83
N HIS A 159 5.23 -1.59 -2.55
CA HIS A 159 4.27 -1.44 -1.45
C HIS A 159 3.65 -0.04 -1.40
N ALA A 160 4.45 1.02 -1.55
CA ALA A 160 3.96 2.40 -1.60
C ALA A 160 3.05 2.67 -2.82
N LEU A 161 3.31 2.01 -3.95
CA LEU A 161 2.47 2.02 -5.15
C LEU A 161 1.22 1.14 -5.04
N GLY A 162 1.14 0.30 -4.01
CA GLY A 162 -0.07 -0.37 -3.58
C GLY A 162 -0.10 -1.88 -3.75
N VAL A 163 1.05 -2.53 -3.91
CA VAL A 163 1.20 -3.98 -3.74
C VAL A 163 1.11 -4.32 -2.25
N THR A 164 -0.09 -4.25 -1.67
CA THR A 164 -0.33 -4.49 -0.24
C THR A 164 -1.76 -4.91 0.03
N ALA A 165 -1.96 -5.78 1.03
CA ALA A 165 -3.28 -6.24 1.44
C ALA A 165 -4.22 -5.10 1.86
N THR A 166 -3.67 -3.98 2.34
CA THR A 166 -4.45 -2.78 2.73
C THR A 166 -5.24 -2.17 1.57
N LEU A 167 -4.87 -2.47 0.31
CA LEU A 167 -5.51 -1.90 -0.86
C LEU A 167 -6.27 -2.90 -1.74
N PHE A 168 -6.30 -4.19 -1.40
CA PHE A 168 -7.05 -5.18 -2.18
C PHE A 168 -8.54 -4.83 -2.30
N ALA A 169 -9.15 -4.30 -1.23
CA ALA A 169 -10.54 -3.88 -1.25
C ALA A 169 -10.78 -2.62 -2.11
N PHE A 170 -9.72 -1.91 -2.48
CA PHE A 170 -9.77 -0.66 -3.23
C PHE A 170 -9.47 -0.82 -4.73
N MET A 171 -9.02 -2.00 -5.15
CA MET A 171 -8.74 -2.30 -6.55
C MET A 171 -9.98 -2.14 -7.43
N ARG A 172 -9.73 -1.78 -8.70
CA ARG A 172 -10.73 -1.57 -9.72
C ARG A 172 -10.49 -2.49 -10.92
N GLN A 173 -11.54 -2.72 -11.69
CA GLN A 173 -11.45 -3.34 -13.00
C GLN A 173 -10.94 -2.33 -14.03
N ASP A 174 -10.56 -2.78 -15.22
CA ASP A 174 -10.03 -1.93 -16.31
C ASP A 174 -10.99 -0.80 -16.74
N ASN A 175 -12.29 -0.98 -16.54
CA ASN A 175 -13.32 0.01 -16.82
C ASN A 175 -13.53 1.01 -15.66
N GLY A 176 -12.71 0.94 -14.61
CA GLY A 176 -12.79 1.77 -13.42
C GLY A 176 -13.84 1.33 -12.40
N VAL A 177 -14.60 0.25 -12.65
CA VAL A 177 -15.59 -0.26 -11.70
C VAL A 177 -14.87 -0.87 -10.48
N PRO A 178 -15.22 -0.49 -9.24
CA PRO A 178 -14.70 -1.15 -8.04
C PRO A 178 -14.91 -2.67 -8.06
N ARG A 179 -13.85 -3.43 -7.75
CA ARG A 179 -13.97 -4.89 -7.56
C ARG A 179 -14.76 -5.23 -6.30
N THR A 180 -14.59 -4.43 -5.26
CA THR A 180 -15.36 -4.53 -4.02
C THR A 180 -16.55 -3.57 -4.05
N PRO A 181 -17.78 -4.01 -3.67
CA PRO A 181 -18.93 -3.13 -3.53
C PRO A 181 -18.63 -1.90 -2.64
N ARG A 182 -19.17 -0.73 -3.02
CA ARG A 182 -18.93 0.53 -2.31
C ARG A 182 -20.14 0.96 -1.50
N ASN A 183 -19.89 1.62 -0.37
CA ASN A 183 -20.92 2.27 0.42
C ASN A 183 -21.39 3.53 -0.34
N PRO A 184 -22.69 3.68 -0.65
CA PRO A 184 -23.17 4.82 -1.45
C PRO A 184 -22.93 6.20 -0.82
N ALA A 185 -22.83 6.30 0.50
CA ALA A 185 -22.63 7.55 1.20
C ALA A 185 -21.15 7.96 1.29
N THR A 186 -20.25 7.00 1.50
CA THR A 186 -18.82 7.26 1.77
C THR A 186 -17.89 6.86 0.63
N ASN A 187 -18.37 6.10 -0.36
CA ASN A 187 -17.60 5.45 -1.41
C ASN A 187 -16.49 4.50 -0.90
N MET A 188 -16.49 4.13 0.39
CA MET A 188 -15.55 3.17 0.96
C MET A 188 -15.99 1.72 0.66
N PRO A 189 -15.09 0.72 0.70
CA PRO A 189 -15.48 -0.69 0.59
C PRO A 189 -16.58 -1.07 1.60
N ALA A 190 -17.61 -1.77 1.12
CA ALA A 190 -18.84 -2.03 1.87
C ALA A 190 -18.94 -3.44 2.47
N LEU A 191 -17.95 -4.31 2.26
CA LEU A 191 -17.96 -5.68 2.79
C LEU A 191 -17.53 -5.78 4.26
N GLY A 192 -17.36 -4.65 4.93
CA GLY A 192 -16.91 -4.58 6.31
C GLY A 192 -15.41 -4.60 6.47
N LEU A 193 -14.97 -4.87 7.69
CA LEU A 193 -13.58 -4.90 8.09
C LEU A 193 -13.20 -6.32 8.55
N ILE A 194 -11.97 -6.72 8.25
CA ILE A 194 -11.35 -7.92 8.79
C ILE A 194 -10.25 -7.53 9.77
N GLU A 195 -10.11 -8.30 10.84
CA GLU A 195 -9.02 -8.14 11.80
C GLU A 195 -8.09 -9.34 11.69
N ASP A 196 -6.79 -9.06 11.56
CA ASP A 196 -5.74 -10.08 11.61
C ASP A 196 -4.52 -9.51 12.35
N ASP A 197 -4.07 -10.21 13.40
CA ASP A 197 -2.95 -9.82 14.27
C ASP A 197 -2.99 -8.35 14.75
N GLY A 198 -4.18 -7.84 15.08
CA GLY A 198 -4.39 -6.47 15.55
C GLY A 198 -4.36 -5.40 14.45
N VAL A 199 -4.32 -5.80 13.18
CA VAL A 199 -4.48 -4.92 12.02
C VAL A 199 -5.87 -5.06 11.45
N THR A 200 -6.55 -3.93 11.26
CA THR A 200 -7.88 -3.87 10.64
C THR A 200 -7.75 -3.50 9.16
N LEU A 201 -8.27 -4.35 8.27
CA LEU A 201 -8.30 -4.12 6.83
C LEU A 201 -9.74 -4.05 6.32
N TYR A 202 -9.97 -3.37 5.20
CA TYR A 202 -11.23 -3.52 4.47
C TYR A 202 -11.31 -4.89 3.82
N GLN A 203 -12.45 -5.56 3.96
CA GLN A 203 -12.71 -6.83 3.28
C GLN A 203 -12.78 -6.60 1.76
N TRP A 204 -12.00 -7.37 1.02
CA TRP A 204 -11.98 -7.37 -0.44
C TRP A 204 -13.06 -8.29 -1.05
N GLY A 205 -13.40 -8.05 -2.32
CA GLY A 205 -14.27 -8.91 -3.11
C GLY A 205 -13.64 -10.25 -3.50
N ASN A 206 -14.50 -11.25 -3.77
CA ASN A 206 -14.09 -12.59 -4.21
C ASN A 206 -13.49 -12.62 -5.63
N ASP A 207 -13.58 -11.51 -6.36
CA ASP A 207 -12.93 -11.28 -7.66
C ASP A 207 -11.52 -10.67 -7.53
N THR A 208 -11.07 -10.36 -6.31
CA THR A 208 -9.71 -9.90 -6.00
C THR A 208 -8.90 -11.00 -5.35
N VAL A 209 -9.32 -11.47 -4.17
CA VAL A 209 -8.62 -12.53 -3.42
C VAL A 209 -9.62 -13.55 -2.90
N ILE A 210 -9.31 -14.83 -3.10
CA ILE A 210 -10.07 -15.95 -2.52
C ILE A 210 -9.23 -16.70 -1.50
N GLN A 211 -9.91 -17.40 -0.60
CA GLN A 211 -9.29 -18.30 0.37
C GLN A 211 -9.68 -19.74 0.06
N THR A 212 -8.70 -20.64 -0.01
CA THR A 212 -8.93 -22.07 -0.20
C THR A 212 -8.25 -22.87 0.90
N LYS A 213 -8.79 -24.06 1.20
CA LYS A 213 -8.13 -25.07 2.06
C LYS A 213 -7.64 -26.19 1.16
N GLU A 214 -6.34 -26.40 1.15
CA GLU A 214 -5.70 -27.36 0.23
C GLU A 214 -4.86 -28.38 1.00
N PRO A 215 -4.83 -29.65 0.53
CA PRO A 215 -3.96 -30.66 1.10
C PRO A 215 -2.49 -30.34 0.80
N TRP A 216 -1.70 -30.24 1.84
CA TRP A 216 -0.27 -30.00 1.85
C TRP A 216 0.47 -31.26 2.25
N ARG A 217 1.33 -31.77 1.35
CA ARG A 217 2.15 -32.94 1.60
C ARG A 217 3.53 -32.51 2.08
N SER A 218 3.97 -33.08 3.19
CA SER A 218 5.32 -32.90 3.74
C SER A 218 5.90 -34.24 4.17
N ALA A 219 7.18 -34.26 4.52
CA ALA A 219 7.83 -35.44 5.11
C ALA A 219 7.16 -35.92 6.41
N ARG A 220 6.39 -35.06 7.10
CA ARG A 220 5.69 -35.38 8.35
C ARG A 220 4.25 -35.87 8.15
N GLY A 221 3.72 -35.81 6.92
CA GLY A 221 2.34 -36.20 6.61
C GLY A 221 1.60 -35.21 5.74
N VAL A 222 0.28 -35.39 5.66
CA VAL A 222 -0.64 -34.55 4.89
C VAL A 222 -1.44 -33.66 5.83
N TYR A 223 -1.42 -32.36 5.60
CA TYR A 223 -2.09 -31.34 6.41
C TYR A 223 -3.00 -30.49 5.52
N ASN A 224 -4.07 -29.90 6.05
CA ASN A 224 -4.82 -28.90 5.29
C ASN A 224 -4.27 -27.51 5.61
N LEU A 225 -3.76 -26.82 4.59
CA LEU A 225 -3.32 -25.44 4.70
C LEU A 225 -4.35 -24.50 4.09
N THR A 226 -4.64 -23.45 4.83
CA THR A 226 -5.35 -22.28 4.29
C THR A 226 -4.39 -21.48 3.41
N ARG A 227 -4.82 -21.13 2.20
CA ARG A 227 -4.09 -20.24 1.29
C ARG A 227 -4.98 -19.14 0.77
N HIS A 228 -4.38 -17.98 0.54
CA HIS A 228 -5.00 -16.85 -0.10
C HIS A 228 -4.43 -16.70 -1.51
N TYR A 229 -5.29 -16.60 -2.51
CA TYR A 229 -4.91 -16.44 -3.91
C TYR A 229 -5.42 -15.12 -4.43
N VAL A 230 -4.56 -14.36 -5.09
CA VAL A 230 -5.00 -13.24 -5.93
C VAL A 230 -5.53 -13.82 -7.24
N VAL A 231 -6.79 -13.52 -7.55
CA VAL A 231 -7.55 -14.14 -8.65
C VAL A 231 -7.93 -13.14 -9.76
N THR A 232 -7.17 -12.06 -9.87
CA THR A 232 -7.42 -11.05 -10.89
C THR A 232 -7.12 -11.58 -12.31
N PRO A 233 -7.82 -11.08 -13.36
CA PRO A 233 -7.87 -11.77 -14.65
C PRO A 233 -6.51 -11.97 -15.33
N ARG A 234 -5.66 -10.93 -15.39
CA ARG A 234 -4.34 -11.05 -16.04
C ARG A 234 -3.43 -11.95 -15.23
N LEU A 235 -3.43 -11.79 -13.91
CA LEU A 235 -2.59 -12.59 -13.03
C LEU A 235 -2.95 -14.08 -13.10
N VAL A 236 -4.25 -14.42 -13.12
CA VAL A 236 -4.72 -15.80 -13.30
C VAL A 236 -4.30 -16.36 -14.66
N SER A 237 -4.45 -15.58 -15.73
CA SER A 237 -4.01 -16.00 -17.07
C SER A 237 -2.51 -16.29 -17.09
N LEU A 238 -1.70 -15.40 -16.53
CA LEU A 238 -0.25 -15.50 -16.48
C LEU A 238 0.22 -16.70 -15.65
N VAL A 239 -0.35 -16.88 -14.45
CA VAL A 239 -0.03 -18.01 -13.56
C VAL A 239 -0.33 -19.35 -14.21
N ARG A 240 -1.49 -19.49 -14.85
CA ARG A 240 -1.85 -20.73 -15.54
C ARG A 240 -0.91 -21.05 -16.69
N ALA A 241 -0.50 -20.02 -17.46
CA ALA A 241 0.46 -20.17 -18.54
C ALA A 241 1.85 -20.54 -18.02
N HIS A 242 2.37 -19.80 -17.04
CA HIS A 242 3.71 -19.99 -16.48
C HIS A 242 3.91 -21.37 -15.87
N PHE A 243 2.95 -21.84 -15.04
CA PHE A 243 3.04 -23.15 -14.39
C PHE A 243 2.45 -24.30 -15.23
N ASN A 244 1.99 -24.02 -16.45
CA ASN A 244 1.27 -24.97 -17.31
C ASN A 244 0.16 -25.73 -16.53
N CYS A 245 -0.61 -24.98 -15.73
CA CYS A 245 -1.60 -25.53 -14.81
C CYS A 245 -2.95 -24.81 -14.98
N PRO A 246 -3.82 -25.24 -15.91
CA PRO A 246 -5.08 -24.57 -16.23
C PRO A 246 -6.06 -24.46 -15.05
N LYS A 247 -5.92 -25.34 -14.05
CA LYS A 247 -6.78 -25.38 -12.87
C LYS A 247 -6.29 -24.50 -11.71
N MET A 248 -5.14 -23.83 -11.87
CA MET A 248 -4.62 -22.97 -10.82
C MET A 248 -5.60 -21.82 -10.56
N PRO A 249 -6.03 -21.60 -9.31
CA PRO A 249 -7.06 -20.60 -8.99
C PRO A 249 -6.54 -19.17 -9.17
N GLY A 250 -5.25 -18.94 -8.90
CA GLY A 250 -4.59 -17.64 -8.98
C GLY A 250 -3.16 -17.71 -8.46
N LEU A 251 -2.53 -16.56 -8.18
CA LEU A 251 -1.20 -16.52 -7.57
C LEU A 251 -1.33 -16.54 -6.04
N PRO A 252 -0.69 -17.50 -5.33
CA PRO A 252 -0.77 -17.54 -3.88
C PRO A 252 0.04 -16.41 -3.24
N LEU A 253 -0.56 -15.81 -2.22
CA LEU A 253 0.09 -14.90 -1.30
C LEU A 253 0.89 -15.71 -0.27
N GLU A 254 1.94 -15.08 0.26
CA GLU A 254 2.72 -15.60 1.39
C GLU A 254 1.78 -15.95 2.54
N ASN A 255 1.99 -17.12 3.13
CA ASN A 255 1.14 -17.68 4.18
C ASN A 255 1.90 -17.89 5.50
N GLN A 256 3.19 -17.52 5.54
CA GLN A 256 4.02 -17.52 6.74
C GLN A 256 4.27 -16.11 7.27
N GLY A 257 4.42 -16.03 8.59
CA GLY A 257 4.63 -14.78 9.31
C GLY A 257 3.32 -14.06 9.68
N LYS A 258 3.45 -12.81 10.11
CA LYS A 258 2.34 -11.90 10.45
C LYS A 258 1.84 -11.17 9.19
N LEU A 259 0.77 -10.39 9.26
CA LEU A 259 0.21 -9.61 8.14
C LEU A 259 1.19 -8.65 7.43
N GLY A 260 2.27 -8.26 8.12
CA GLY A 260 3.40 -7.54 7.51
C GLY A 260 4.25 -8.39 6.54
N SER A 261 3.99 -9.70 6.47
CA SER A 261 4.61 -10.69 5.59
C SER A 261 3.51 -11.45 4.83
N ALA A 262 2.67 -12.18 5.56
CA ALA A 262 1.52 -12.88 5.01
C ALA A 262 0.52 -11.90 4.37
N LEU A 263 -0.16 -12.33 3.30
CA LEU A 263 -1.13 -11.55 2.51
C LEU A 263 -0.58 -10.35 1.72
N THR A 264 0.63 -9.87 2.03
CA THR A 264 1.22 -8.67 1.42
C THR A 264 2.33 -8.99 0.42
N HIS A 265 2.82 -10.24 0.42
CA HIS A 265 3.89 -10.74 -0.45
C HIS A 265 3.45 -11.93 -1.28
N TRP A 266 4.22 -12.27 -2.31
CA TRP A 266 4.06 -13.52 -3.04
C TRP A 266 4.66 -14.71 -2.28
N GLU A 267 4.02 -15.87 -2.42
CA GLU A 267 4.51 -17.13 -1.88
C GLU A 267 5.92 -17.45 -2.40
N LYS A 268 6.91 -17.31 -1.52
CA LYS A 268 8.32 -17.47 -1.87
C LYS A 268 8.63 -18.86 -2.42
N ARG A 269 7.92 -19.91 -1.98
CA ARG A 269 8.16 -21.27 -2.48
C ARG A 269 7.92 -21.40 -3.99
N LEU A 270 7.04 -20.58 -4.56
CA LEU A 270 6.78 -20.59 -6.00
C LEU A 270 7.61 -19.57 -6.77
N LEU A 271 7.86 -18.40 -6.16
CA LEU A 271 8.43 -17.24 -6.84
C LEU A 271 9.72 -16.73 -6.19
N GLU A 272 10.63 -17.64 -5.81
CA GLU A 272 11.80 -17.32 -4.97
C GLU A 272 12.58 -16.06 -5.35
N SER A 273 12.85 -15.84 -6.63
CA SER A 273 13.63 -14.68 -7.12
C SER A 273 12.77 -13.46 -7.43
N GLU A 274 11.50 -13.44 -7.04
CA GLU A 274 10.60 -12.32 -7.28
C GLU A 274 10.78 -11.24 -6.20
N LEU A 275 10.80 -9.99 -6.64
CA LEU A 275 11.09 -8.83 -5.80
C LEU A 275 10.13 -8.70 -4.61
N MET A 276 8.87 -9.05 -4.75
CA MET A 276 7.79 -8.95 -3.76
C MET A 276 7.59 -10.24 -2.95
N THR A 277 8.61 -11.09 -2.85
CA THR A 277 8.67 -12.13 -1.80
C THR A 277 9.10 -11.50 -0.47
N ALA A 278 8.67 -12.09 0.65
CA ALA A 278 8.90 -11.53 1.99
C ALA A 278 10.37 -11.55 2.48
N ALA A 279 11.28 -12.18 1.74
CA ALA A 279 12.67 -12.34 2.16
C ALA A 279 13.65 -12.30 0.97
N TYR A 280 14.71 -11.51 1.12
CA TYR A 280 15.78 -11.39 0.14
C TYR A 280 16.66 -12.64 0.08
N THR A 281 16.86 -13.19 -1.13
CA THR A 281 17.71 -14.37 -1.39
C THR A 281 18.92 -14.08 -2.27
N GLY A 282 19.27 -12.81 -2.48
CA GLY A 282 20.44 -12.38 -3.27
C GLY A 282 20.10 -11.97 -4.70
N SER A 283 19.26 -12.72 -5.41
CA SER A 283 18.76 -12.34 -6.74
C SER A 283 17.28 -12.01 -6.67
N SER A 284 16.90 -10.84 -7.18
CA SER A 284 15.52 -10.36 -7.19
C SER A 284 15.20 -9.71 -8.53
N VAL A 285 14.03 -10.00 -9.09
CA VAL A 285 13.54 -9.42 -10.33
C VAL A 285 12.12 -8.90 -10.15
N VAL A 286 11.80 -7.78 -10.81
CA VAL A 286 10.41 -7.40 -11.03
C VAL A 286 9.86 -8.33 -12.10
N SER A 287 9.04 -9.30 -11.71
CA SER A 287 8.51 -10.29 -12.64
C SER A 287 7.27 -9.80 -13.39
N GLU A 288 6.91 -10.53 -14.44
CA GLU A 288 5.61 -10.36 -15.11
C GLU A 288 4.44 -10.53 -14.13
N PHE A 289 4.59 -11.30 -13.04
CA PHE A 289 3.54 -11.46 -12.04
C PHE A 289 3.23 -10.16 -11.32
N THR A 290 4.26 -9.48 -10.81
CA THR A 290 4.08 -8.18 -10.14
C THR A 290 3.58 -7.12 -11.12
N LEU A 291 4.06 -7.12 -12.37
CA LEU A 291 3.58 -6.19 -13.39
C LEU A 291 2.11 -6.45 -13.77
N ALA A 292 1.72 -7.70 -13.95
CA ALA A 292 0.33 -8.09 -14.21
C ALA A 292 -0.58 -7.74 -13.04
N PHE A 293 -0.11 -7.94 -11.80
CA PHE A 293 -0.84 -7.53 -10.61
C PHE A 293 -1.04 -6.00 -10.58
N LEU A 294 0.02 -5.22 -10.82
CA LEU A 294 -0.04 -3.76 -10.89
C LEU A 294 -1.05 -3.29 -11.94
N GLU A 295 -1.10 -3.91 -13.12
CA GLU A 295 -2.10 -3.58 -14.13
C GLU A 295 -3.52 -3.95 -13.68
N ASP A 296 -3.68 -5.11 -13.02
CA ASP A 296 -4.97 -5.58 -12.50
C ASP A 296 -5.50 -4.76 -11.30
N THR A 297 -4.68 -3.90 -10.68
CA THR A 297 -5.14 -2.92 -9.68
C THR A 297 -6.14 -1.90 -10.25
N GLY A 298 -6.03 -1.62 -11.56
CA GLY A 298 -6.85 -0.63 -12.25
C GLY A 298 -6.42 0.83 -12.05
N TRP A 299 -5.18 1.09 -11.64
CA TRP A 299 -4.62 2.42 -11.37
C TRP A 299 -3.68 2.97 -12.46
#